data_AF-V5TZF8-F1
#
_entry.id   AF-V5TZF8-F1
#
_cell.length_a   1.000
_cell.length_b   1.000
_cell.length_c   1.000
_cell.angle_alpha   90.00
_cell.angle_beta   90.00
_cell.angle_gamma   90.00
#
_symmetry.space_group_name_H-M   'P 1'
#
loop_
_entity.id
_entity.type
_entity.pdbx_description
1 polymer ?
#
loop_
_entity_poly.entity_id
_entity_poly.type
_entity_poly.pdbx_seq_one_letter_code
_entity_poly.pdbx_strand_id
1 'polypeptide(L)' 'MPKNVVTILPGGQVEHVAVEDELQVMRISGEKGATLELPIESYKLDGETYLVARFSGLVSDQETENAIRQFY' A
#
# COMPACT_ATOMS: atom_id res chain seq x y z
N MET A 1 -17.69 5.30 1.12
CA MET A 1 -17.60 3.97 0.47
C MET A 1 -16.20 3.45 0.69
N PRO A 2 -15.95 2.14 0.85
CA PRO A 2 -14.58 1.66 0.99
C PRO A 2 -13.76 1.98 -0.25
N LYS A 3 -12.48 2.30 -0.06
CA LYS A 3 -11.51 2.55 -1.14
C LYS A 3 -10.55 1.38 -1.24
N ASN A 4 -10.14 1.10 -2.47
CA ASN A 4 -9.22 0.02 -2.80
C ASN A 4 -7.78 0.52 -2.70
N VAL A 5 -6.93 -0.21 -1.99
CA VAL A 5 -5.54 0.16 -1.74
C VAL A 5 -4.65 -1.05 -2.01
N VAL A 6 -3.59 -0.83 -2.79
CA VAL A 6 -2.52 -1.80 -2.99
C VAL A 6 -1.52 -1.64 -1.86
N THR A 7 -1.35 -2.66 -1.03
CA THR A 7 -0.45 -2.64 0.11
C THR A 7 0.81 -3.41 -0.22
N ILE A 8 1.99 -2.84 0.09
CA ILE A 8 3.29 -3.47 -0.09
C ILE A 8 3.92 -3.62 1.29
N LEU A 9 3.96 -4.86 1.77
CA LEU A 9 4.42 -5.25 3.10
C LEU A 9 5.92 -5.54 3.12
N PRO A 10 6.57 -5.46 4.30
CA PRO A 10 7.94 -5.93 4.47
C PRO A 10 8.08 -7.38 4.01
N GLY A 11 9.18 -7.67 3.29
CA GLY A 11 9.40 -8.98 2.67
C GLY A 11 8.85 -9.12 1.25
N GLY A 12 8.29 -8.04 0.68
CA GLY A 12 7.85 -8.01 -0.72
C GLY A 12 6.47 -8.62 -0.96
N GLN A 13 5.72 -8.89 0.10
CA GLN A 13 4.34 -9.35 0.01
C GLN A 13 3.43 -8.20 -0.43
N VAL A 14 2.62 -8.44 -1.45
CA VAL A 14 1.68 -7.45 -1.98
C VAL A 14 0.26 -7.92 -1.76
N GLU A 15 -0.60 -7.03 -1.29
CA GLU A 15 -2.02 -7.30 -1.04
C GLU A 15 -2.89 -6.21 -1.66
N HIS A 16 -4.14 -6.57 -1.97
CA HIS A 16 -5.16 -5.62 -2.40
C HIS A 16 -6.28 -5.63 -1.37
N VAL A 17 -6.44 -4.52 -0.65
CA VAL A 17 -7.35 -4.41 0.49
C VAL A 17 -8.34 -3.28 0.28
N ALA A 18 -9.56 -3.50 0.75
CA ALA A 18 -10.58 -2.47 0.85
C ALA A 18 -10.52 -1.87 2.26
N VAL A 19 -10.29 -0.56 2.34
CA VAL A 19 -10.24 0.18 3.62
C VAL A 19 -11.31 1.27 3.65
N GLU A 20 -11.60 1.78 4.84
CA GLU A 20 -12.49 2.94 4.98
C GLU A 20 -11.93 4.15 4.23
N ASP A 21 -12.82 4.97 3.65
CA ASP A 21 -12.43 6.10 2.80
C ASP A 21 -11.54 7.12 3.54
N GLU A 22 -11.91 7.35 4.80
CA GLU A 22 -11.26 8.28 5.73
C GLU A 22 -9.96 7.73 6.32
N LEU A 23 -9.65 6.44 6.12
CA LEU A 23 -8.39 5.88 6.59
C LEU A 23 -7.22 6.47 5.78
N GLN A 24 -6.29 7.14 6.45
CA GLN A 24 -5.11 7.74 5.83
C GLN A 24 -3.84 6.90 6.01
N VAL A 25 -3.81 6.04 7.03
CA VAL A 25 -2.65 5.25 7.41
C VAL A 25 -3.13 3.86 7.81
N MET A 26 -2.53 2.82 7.23
CA MET A 26 -2.73 1.45 7.66
C MET A 26 -1.77 1.12 8.81
N ARG A 27 -2.28 0.45 9.83
CA ARG A 27 -1.47 0.00 10.98
C ARG A 27 -1.43 -1.52 11.03
N ILE A 28 -0.22 -2.07 11.09
CA ILE A 28 0.01 -3.51 11.15
C ILE A 28 0.78 -3.82 12.43
N SER A 29 0.25 -4.72 13.25
CA SER A 29 0.90 -5.15 14.49
C SER A 29 1.65 -6.46 14.27
N GLY A 30 2.96 -6.46 14.53
CA GLY A 30 3.82 -7.63 14.48
C GLY A 30 3.95 -8.36 15.83
N GLU A 31 4.60 -9.53 15.82
CA GLU A 31 4.62 -10.53 16.91
C GLU A 31 5.27 -10.10 18.25
N LYS A 32 5.69 -8.85 18.41
CA LYS A 32 6.27 -8.33 19.67
C LYS A 32 5.72 -6.96 20.07
N GLY A 33 4.55 -6.59 19.56
CA GLY A 33 3.96 -5.26 19.79
C GLY A 33 4.55 -4.16 18.91
N ALA A 34 5.44 -4.50 17.97
CA ALA A 34 5.89 -3.56 16.95
C ALA A 34 4.70 -3.20 16.07
N THR A 35 4.42 -1.90 15.92
CA THR A 35 3.39 -1.41 15.01
C THR A 35 4.08 -0.76 13.82
N LEU A 36 3.72 -1.20 12.63
CA LEU A 36 4.13 -0.61 11.38
C LEU A 36 3.01 0.29 10.87
N GLU A 37 3.33 1.55 10.61
CA GLU A 37 2.43 2.50 9.99
C GLU A 37 2.79 2.63 8.51
N LEU A 38 1.83 2.35 7.64
CA LEU A 38 1.94 2.47 6.19
C LEU A 38 1.02 3.61 5.73
N PRO A 39 1.57 4.78 5.38
CA PRO A 39 0.75 5.87 4.85
C PRO A 39 0.13 5.44 3.52
N ILE A 40 -1.15 5.79 3.34
CA ILE A 40 -1.87 5.56 2.09
C ILE A 40 -1.67 6.79 1.22
N GLU A 41 -1.00 6.60 0.09
CA GLU A 41 -0.60 7.67 -0.81
C GLU A 41 -1.17 7.43 -2.21
N SER A 42 -1.41 8.53 -2.93
CA SER A 42 -1.81 8.46 -4.34
C SER A 42 -0.58 8.28 -5.22
N TYR A 43 -0.57 7.24 -6.04
CA TYR A 43 0.47 6.95 -7.02
C TYR A 43 -0.08 7.06 -8.44
N LYS A 44 0.63 7.75 -9.33
CA LYS A 44 0.24 7.89 -10.74
C LYS A 44 1.01 6.89 -11.59
N LEU A 45 0.29 6.07 -12.33
CA LEU A 45 0.85 5.09 -13.27
C LEU A 45 0.01 5.09 -14.54
N ASP A 46 0.64 5.19 -15.71
CA ASP A 46 -0.01 5.15 -17.04
C ASP A 46 -1.18 6.15 -17.22
N GLY A 47 -1.15 7.27 -16.49
CA GLY A 47 -2.21 8.30 -16.54
C GLY A 47 -3.38 8.05 -15.58
N GLU A 48 -3.43 6.91 -14.91
CA GLU A 48 -4.38 6.61 -13.84
C GLU A 48 -3.79 6.90 -12.46
N THR A 49 -4.66 7.07 -11.46
CA THR A 49 -4.26 7.28 -10.06
C THR A 49 -4.72 6.11 -9.22
N TYR A 50 -3.76 5.47 -8.55
CA TYR A 50 -3.98 4.35 -7.65
C TYR A 50 -3.66 4.75 -6.22
N LEU A 51 -4.24 4.07 -5.25
CA LEU A 51 -3.91 4.24 -3.85
C LEU A 51 -2.97 3.13 -3.42
N VAL A 52 -1.84 3.50 -2.83
CA VAL A 52 -0.80 2.57 -2.42
C VAL A 52 -0.45 2.82 -0.96
N ALA A 53 -0.34 1.74 -0.18
CA ALA A 53 0.20 1.77 1.17
C ALA A 53 1.53 1.01 1.19
N ARG A 54 2.66 1.74 1.27
CA ARG A 54 4.01 1.15 1.18
C ARG A 54 4.94 1.71 2.24
N PHE A 55 5.95 0.92 2.59
CA PHE A 55 7.06 1.43 3.39
C PHE A 55 8.03 2.20 2.48
N SER A 56 7.79 3.50 2.31
CA SER A 56 8.44 4.35 1.32
C SER A 56 9.98 4.30 1.32
N GLY A 57 10.61 4.01 2.47
CA GLY A 57 12.07 3.89 2.58
C GLY A 57 12.67 2.58 2.07
N LEU A 58 11.86 1.56 1.79
CA LEU A 58 12.33 0.22 1.37
C LEU A 58 11.72 -0.27 0.06
N VAL A 59 10.66 0.39 -0.42
CA VAL A 59 9.94 -0.02 -1.63
C VAL A 59 10.29 0.95 -2.76
N SER A 60 10.90 0.43 -3.81
CA SER A 60 11.19 1.20 -5.01
C SER A 60 9.93 1.50 -5.84
N ASP A 61 10.03 2.48 -6.72
CA ASP A 61 8.95 2.80 -7.66
C ASP A 61 8.69 1.63 -8.62
N GLN A 62 9.73 0.92 -9.06
CA GLN A 62 9.58 -0.28 -9.90
C GLN A 62 8.77 -1.38 -9.20
N GLU A 63 9.03 -1.62 -7.91
CA GLU A 63 8.24 -2.57 -7.11
C GLU A 63 6.80 -2.10 -6.95
N THR A 64 6.60 -0.79 -6.81
CA THR A 64 5.27 -0.19 -6.67
C THR A 64 4.45 -0.33 -7.93
N GLU A 65 5.04 -0.07 -9.09
CA GLU A 65 4.39 -0.25 -10.38
C GLU A 65 4.06 -1.71 -10.64
N ASN A 66 4.99 -2.62 -10.34
CA ASN A 66 4.76 -4.05 -10.48
C ASN A 66 3.63 -4.54 -9.57
N ALA A 67 3.55 -4.02 -8.33
CA ALA A 67 2.47 -4.31 -7.39
C ALA A 67 1.11 -3.85 -7.92
N ILE A 68 1.02 -2.63 -8.45
CA ILE A 68 -0.22 -2.11 -9.04
C ILE A 68 -0.68 -3.00 -10.21
N ARG A 69 0.24 -3.33 -11.12
CA ARG A 69 -0.04 -4.16 -12.32
C ARG A 69 -0.42 -5.60 -12.01
N GLN A 70 -0.24 -6.08 -10.79
CA GLN A 70 -0.74 -7.41 -10.39
C GLN A 70 -2.27 -7.43 -10.21
N PHE A 71 -2.89 -6.27 -9.98
CA PHE A 71 -4.33 -6.17 -9.67
C PHE A 71 -5.13 -5.37 -10.71
N TYR A 72 -4.45 -4.57 -11.55
CA TYR A 72 -5.04 -3.72 -12.59
C TYR A 72 -4.31 -3.94 -13.93
#